data_AF-A0A2A4R4F3-F1
#
_entry.id   AF-A0A2A4R4F3-F1
#
_cell.length_a   1.000
_cell.length_b   1.000
_cell.length_c   1.000
_cell.angle_alpha   90.00
_cell.angle_beta   90.00
_cell.angle_gamma   90.00
#
_symmetry.space_group_name_H-M   'P 1'
#
loop_
_entity.id
_entity.type
_entity.pdbx_description
1 polymer ?
#
loop_
_entity_poly.entity_id
_entity_poly.type
_entity_poly.pdbx_seq_one_letter_code
_entity_poly.pdbx_strand_id
1 'polypeptide(L)'
;MQQDIVTSTPEHTANSARRVIKNTRGTRMGYLVFNGQPSGVPCGVREFSTEGAVLTMNGWMGVPDAFSLFIEPDSVKVDCKVMRKRGSKVQVSFETWENNVRYRTR
;
A
#
# COMPACT_ATOMS: atom_id res chain seq x y z
N MET A 1 -23.77 -6.72 54.27
CA MET A 1 -23.83 -5.26 54.12
C MET A 1 -22.52 -4.80 53.48
N GLN A 2 -22.57 -3.84 52.56
CA GLN A 2 -21.40 -3.23 51.86
C GLN A 2 -20.71 -4.22 50.87
N GLN A 3 -20.37 -3.89 49.61
CA GLN A 3 -19.70 -2.72 49.00
C GLN A 3 -18.20 -2.66 49.38
N ASP A 4 -17.23 -2.42 48.47
CA ASP A 4 -17.24 -2.29 46.99
C ASP A 4 -15.87 -2.81 46.43
N ILE A 5 -15.25 -2.50 45.28
CA ILE A 5 -15.39 -1.45 44.23
C ILE A 5 -14.86 -1.95 42.87
N VAL A 6 -15.05 -1.20 41.78
CA VAL A 6 -14.49 -1.47 40.43
C VAL A 6 -13.07 -0.92 40.21
N THR A 7 -12.23 -1.65 39.46
CA THR A 7 -11.22 -1.10 38.53
C THR A 7 -10.85 -2.17 37.49
N SER A 8 -11.30 -1.97 36.25
CA SER A 8 -10.88 -2.78 35.09
C SER A 8 -9.82 -2.01 34.32
N THR A 9 -8.58 -2.52 34.25
CA THR A 9 -7.47 -1.86 33.55
C THR A 9 -7.26 -2.48 32.16
N PRO A 10 -7.73 -1.86 31.05
CA PRO A 10 -7.35 -2.28 29.70
C PRO A 10 -6.01 -1.63 29.33
N GLU A 11 -4.90 -2.24 29.76
CA GLU A 11 -3.55 -1.79 29.41
C GLU A 11 -3.27 -1.98 27.91
N HIS A 12 -3.65 -0.97 27.11
CA HIS A 12 -3.51 -0.92 25.66
C HIS A 12 -2.04 -0.73 25.20
N THR A 13 -1.14 -1.63 25.64
CA THR A 13 0.19 -1.79 25.07
C THR A 13 0.07 -2.47 23.71
N ALA A 14 -0.51 -1.75 22.75
CA ALA A 14 -0.67 -2.15 21.35
C ALA A 14 0.69 -2.09 20.63
N ASN A 15 1.63 -2.93 21.06
CA ASN A 15 2.83 -3.26 20.30
C ASN A 15 2.40 -4.12 19.10
N SER A 16 1.76 -3.46 18.14
CA SER A 16 1.29 -4.02 16.88
C SER A 16 2.49 -4.41 16.03
N ALA A 17 3.06 -5.56 16.36
CA ALA A 17 4.13 -6.23 15.62
C ALA A 17 3.66 -6.44 14.18
N ARG A 18 3.97 -5.46 13.34
CA ARG A 18 3.44 -5.28 11.99
C ARG A 18 3.82 -6.50 11.17
N ARG A 19 2.88 -7.45 11.03
CA ARG A 19 3.10 -8.73 10.34
C ARG A 19 3.34 -8.45 8.85
N VAL A 20 4.60 -8.19 8.51
CA VAL A 20 5.11 -8.33 7.16
C VAL A 20 4.98 -9.80 6.81
N ILE A 21 3.83 -10.17 6.23
CA ILE A 21 3.59 -11.52 5.71
C ILE A 21 4.69 -11.76 4.67
N LYS A 22 5.66 -12.61 5.02
CA LYS A 22 6.87 -12.85 4.25
C LYS A 22 6.56 -13.78 3.07
N ASN A 23 5.66 -13.32 2.20
CA ASN A 23 5.16 -14.02 1.03
C ASN A 23 6.32 -14.27 0.06
N THR A 24 6.82 -15.51 0.04
CA THR A 24 7.96 -15.99 -0.75
C THR A 24 7.59 -16.13 -2.22
N ARG A 25 7.33 -15.00 -2.88
CA ARG A 25 7.03 -14.88 -4.32
C ARG A 25 7.88 -13.77 -4.94
N GLY A 26 8.00 -13.79 -6.27
CA GLY A 26 8.95 -12.94 -7.00
C GLY A 26 8.74 -11.43 -6.83
N THR A 27 9.66 -10.62 -7.37
CA THR A 27 9.51 -9.16 -7.37
C THR A 27 8.24 -8.77 -8.12
N ARG A 28 7.21 -8.36 -7.37
CA ARG A 28 6.01 -7.74 -7.92
C ARG A 28 6.38 -6.46 -8.65
N MET A 29 5.86 -6.30 -9.85
CA MET A 29 5.92 -5.07 -10.62
C MET A 29 4.57 -4.37 -10.51
N GLY A 30 4.56 -3.05 -10.59
CA GLY A 30 3.32 -2.30 -10.64
C GLY A 30 3.42 -1.06 -11.51
N TYR A 31 2.27 -0.59 -11.99
CA TYR A 31 2.16 0.55 -12.88
C TYR A 31 1.25 1.59 -12.23
N LEU A 32 1.80 2.77 -11.93
CA LEU A 32 1.04 3.90 -11.39
C LEU A 32 0.35 4.62 -12.56
N VAL A 33 -0.97 4.79 -12.46
CA VAL A 33 -1.80 5.47 -13.46
C VAL A 33 -2.53 6.63 -12.78
N PHE A 34 -2.36 7.82 -13.34
CA PHE A 34 -2.99 9.05 -12.88
C PHE A 34 -3.23 10.00 -14.07
N ASN A 35 -4.14 10.95 -13.89
CA ASN A 35 -4.50 11.90 -14.94
C ASN A 35 -3.29 12.76 -15.35
N GLY A 36 -3.07 12.91 -16.66
CA GLY A 36 -1.95 13.66 -17.21
C GLY A 36 -0.73 12.84 -17.63
N GLN A 37 -0.80 11.49 -17.62
CA GLN A 37 0.18 10.61 -18.25
C GLN A 37 -0.47 9.70 -19.31
N PRO A 38 0.18 9.47 -20.48
CA PRO A 38 -0.36 8.62 -21.54
C PRO A 38 -0.17 7.12 -21.28
N SER A 39 0.75 6.75 -20.37
CA SER A 39 1.06 5.37 -19.99
C SER A 39 1.38 5.30 -18.49
N GLY A 40 1.33 4.10 -17.91
CA GLY A 40 1.53 3.88 -16.47
C GLY A 40 3.01 3.88 -16.09
N VAL A 41 3.37 4.62 -15.04
CA VAL A 41 4.77 4.72 -14.57
C VAL A 41 5.16 3.40 -13.87
N PRO A 42 6.19 2.67 -14.36
CA PRO A 42 6.57 1.39 -13.77
C PRO A 42 7.30 1.57 -12.42
N CYS A 43 7.00 0.69 -11.48
CA CYS A 43 7.63 0.61 -10.16
C CYS A 43 7.82 -0.85 -9.71
N GLY A 44 8.74 -1.07 -8.77
CA GLY A 44 8.82 -2.31 -8.01
C GLY A 44 7.98 -2.23 -6.73
N VAL A 45 7.09 -3.19 -6.49
CA VAL A 45 6.23 -3.22 -5.30
C VAL A 45 6.91 -4.04 -4.19
N ARG A 46 7.21 -3.40 -3.06
CA ARG A 46 7.84 -4.01 -1.87
C ARG A 46 6.94 -3.85 -0.65
N GLU A 47 7.21 -4.61 0.41
CA GLU A 47 6.59 -4.46 1.73
C GLU A 47 5.03 -4.47 1.68
N PHE A 48 4.46 -5.19 0.71
CA PHE A 48 3.03 -5.25 0.39
C PHE A 48 2.21 -6.00 1.46
N SER A 49 1.15 -5.37 1.94
CA SER A 49 0.14 -5.93 2.85
C SER A 49 -1.28 -5.72 2.29
N THR A 50 -2.31 -5.99 3.10
CA THR A 50 -3.70 -5.61 2.81
C THR A 50 -3.97 -4.10 2.97
N GLU A 51 -3.12 -3.37 3.69
CA GLU A 51 -3.30 -1.95 4.04
C GLU A 51 -2.51 -1.00 3.15
N GLY A 52 -1.45 -1.48 2.50
CA GLY A 52 -0.52 -0.63 1.75
C GLY A 52 0.72 -1.35 1.24
N ALA A 53 1.65 -0.57 0.68
CA ALA A 53 2.93 -1.07 0.18
C ALA A 53 4.02 0.03 0.21
N VAL A 54 5.25 -0.37 -0.08
CA VAL A 54 6.37 0.53 -0.38
C VAL A 54 6.75 0.35 -1.84
N LEU A 55 6.45 1.35 -2.65
CA LEU A 55 6.81 1.40 -4.07
C LEU A 55 8.24 1.90 -4.22
N THR A 56 8.99 1.32 -5.15
CA THR A 56 10.34 1.77 -5.53
C THR A 56 10.33 2.21 -6.99
N MET A 57 10.71 3.47 -7.25
CA MET A 57 10.62 4.11 -8.57
C MET A 57 11.77 5.08 -8.83
N ASN A 58 12.10 5.29 -10.12
CA ASN A 58 13.22 6.14 -10.56
C ASN A 58 12.82 7.63 -10.60
N GLY A 59 12.29 8.14 -9.48
CA GLY A 59 11.76 9.50 -9.35
C GLY A 59 10.25 9.53 -9.12
N TRP A 60 9.78 10.61 -8.49
CA TRP A 60 8.37 10.83 -8.08
C TRP A 60 7.88 12.25 -8.41
N MET A 61 8.66 13.01 -9.20
CA MET A 61 8.25 14.34 -9.66
C MET A 61 7.01 14.21 -10.56
N GLY A 62 5.97 14.99 -10.28
CA GLY A 62 4.68 14.90 -10.97
C GLY A 62 3.77 13.76 -10.50
N VAL A 63 4.21 12.86 -9.59
CA VAL A 63 3.33 11.83 -9.04
C VAL A 63 2.42 12.45 -7.96
N PRO A 64 1.08 12.45 -8.17
CA PRO A 64 0.12 13.02 -7.23
C PRO A 64 0.04 12.19 -5.94
N ASP A 65 -0.60 12.76 -4.92
CA ASP A 65 -0.75 12.08 -3.63
C ASP A 65 -1.88 11.04 -3.61
N ALA A 66 -2.65 10.89 -4.70
CA ALA A 66 -3.56 9.77 -4.94
C ALA A 66 -3.51 9.31 -6.42
N PHE A 67 -3.48 7.99 -6.65
CA PHE A 67 -3.39 7.38 -7.99
C PHE A 67 -3.88 5.92 -7.98
N SER A 68 -4.22 5.36 -9.15
CA SER A 68 -4.47 3.93 -9.30
C SER A 68 -3.15 3.18 -9.49
N LEU A 69 -2.96 2.06 -8.79
CA LEU A 69 -1.81 1.17 -8.96
C LEU A 69 -2.28 -0.19 -9.48
N PHE A 70 -1.80 -0.57 -10.65
CA PHE A 70 -1.94 -1.95 -11.16
C PHE A 70 -0.76 -2.78 -10.64
N ILE A 71 -0.99 -4.03 -10.24
CA ILE A 71 0.04 -4.91 -9.65
C ILE A 71 0.03 -6.28 -10.34
N GLU A 72 1.20 -6.72 -10.80
CA GLU A 72 1.42 -7.99 -11.48
C GLU A 72 2.49 -8.83 -10.74
N PRO A 73 2.37 -10.17 -10.72
CA PRO A 73 1.42 -11.01 -11.47
C PRO A 73 0.04 -11.18 -10.80
N ASP A 74 -0.22 -10.48 -9.69
CA ASP A 74 -1.46 -10.59 -8.93
C ASP A 74 -2.72 -10.16 -9.72
N SER A 75 -2.56 -9.40 -10.81
CA SER A 75 -3.64 -8.93 -11.69
C SER A 75 -4.76 -8.22 -10.91
N VAL A 76 -4.35 -7.26 -10.09
CA VAL A 76 -5.22 -6.36 -9.33
C VAL A 76 -4.94 -4.91 -9.69
N LYS A 77 -5.98 -4.07 -9.63
CA LYS A 77 -5.88 -2.61 -9.54
C LYS A 77 -6.27 -2.20 -8.11
N VAL A 78 -5.52 -1.29 -7.50
CA VAL A 78 -5.79 -0.76 -6.17
C VAL A 78 -5.58 0.75 -6.16
N ASP A 79 -6.58 1.53 -5.74
CA ASP A 79 -6.41 2.97 -5.61
C ASP A 79 -5.61 3.27 -4.33
N CYS A 80 -4.59 4.12 -4.49
CA CYS A 80 -3.50 4.32 -3.54
C CYS A 80 -3.41 5.78 -3.13
N LYS A 81 -3.10 6.03 -1.86
CA LYS A 81 -2.79 7.36 -1.33
C LYS A 81 -1.39 7.38 -0.75
N VAL A 82 -0.62 8.44 -1.05
CA VAL A 82 0.77 8.55 -0.59
C VAL A 82 0.82 8.95 0.88
N MET A 83 1.47 8.11 1.68
CA MET A 83 1.71 8.33 3.10
C MET A 83 3.08 8.96 3.36
N ARG A 84 4.11 8.60 2.57
CA ARG A 84 5.48 9.14 2.74
C ARG A 84 6.34 8.95 1.49
N LYS A 85 7.07 10.00 1.09
CA LYS A 85 8.11 9.95 0.03
C LYS A 85 9.51 10.00 0.70
N ARG A 86 10.46 9.13 0.33
CA ARG A 86 11.86 9.13 0.84
C ARG A 86 12.82 8.52 -0.19
N GLY A 87 13.63 9.35 -0.85
CA GLY A 87 14.54 8.90 -1.91
C GLY A 87 13.74 8.30 -3.07
N SER A 88 14.11 7.10 -3.54
CA SER A 88 13.35 6.33 -4.53
C SER A 88 12.16 5.54 -3.98
N LYS A 89 11.91 5.57 -2.65
CA LYS A 89 10.81 4.86 -1.98
C LYS A 89 9.60 5.77 -1.75
N VAL A 90 8.40 5.25 -2.04
CA VAL A 90 7.11 5.86 -1.73
C VAL A 90 6.25 4.86 -0.97
N GLN A 91 5.92 5.17 0.29
CA GLN A 91 4.97 4.41 1.09
C GLN A 91 3.54 4.87 0.75
N VAL A 92 2.66 3.92 0.47
CA VAL A 92 1.23 4.16 0.17
C VAL A 92 0.32 3.40 1.13
N SER A 93 -0.87 3.94 1.36
CA SER A 93 -2.03 3.18 1.85
C SER A 93 -2.94 2.80 0.67
N PHE A 94 -3.65 1.69 0.80
CA PHE A 94 -4.65 1.22 -0.15
C PHE A 94 -6.05 1.63 0.29
N GLU A 95 -6.89 2.09 -0.65
CA GLU A 95 -8.24 2.60 -0.37
C GLU A 95 -9.33 1.72 -0.98
N THR A 96 -9.26 1.40 -2.28
CA THR A 96 -10.23 0.55 -2.99
C THR A 96 -9.50 -0.51 -3.83
N TRP A 97 -10.12 -1.67 -4.08
CA TRP A 97 -9.50 -2.80 -4.79
C TRP A 97 -10.41 -3.35 -5.89
N GLU A 98 -9.84 -3.65 -7.04
CA GLU A 98 -10.46 -4.37 -8.17
C GLU A 98 -9.60 -5.60 -8.53
N ASN A 99 -10.23 -6.77 -8.63
CA ASN A 99 -9.56 -8.05 -8.89
C ASN A 99 -9.74 -8.50 -10.35
N ASN A 100 -8.78 -9.27 -10.88
CA ASN A 100 -8.71 -9.71 -12.28
C ASN A 100 -8.50 -8.54 -13.29
N VAL A 101 -7.99 -7.41 -12.82
CA VAL A 101 -7.68 -6.23 -13.61
C VAL A 101 -6.18 -6.19 -13.90
N ARG A 102 -5.81 -6.38 -15.16
CA ARG A 102 -4.41 -6.27 -15.62
C ARG A 102 -4.09 -4.88 -16.14
N TYR A 103 -2.83 -4.47 -16.01
CA TYR A 103 -2.39 -3.27 -16.71
C TYR A 103 -2.44 -3.50 -18.23
N ARG A 104 -3.01 -2.54 -18.96
CA ARG A 104 -2.99 -2.49 -20.42
C ARG A 104 -2.53 -1.10 -20.83
N THR A 105 -1.43 -1.02 -21.56
CA THR A 105 -1.18 0.17 -22.39
C THR A 105 -2.25 0.22 -23.48
N ARG A 106 -2.58 1.44 -23.92
CA ARG A 106 -3.13 1.66 -25.26
C ARG A 106 -1.98 1.73 -26.27
#